data_AF-A0A2E3HU88-F1
#
_entry.id   AF-A0A2E3HU88-F1
#
_cell.length_a   1.000
_cell.length_b   1.000
_cell.length_c   1.000
_cell.angle_alpha   90.00
_cell.angle_beta   90.00
_cell.angle_gamma   90.00
#
_symmetry.space_group_name_H-M   'P 1'
#
loop_
_entity.id
_entity.type
_entity.pdbx_description
1 polymer ?
#
loop_
_entity_poly.entity_id
_entity_poly.type
_entity_poly.pdbx_seq_one_letter_code
_entity_poly.pdbx_strand_id
1 'polypeptide(L)'
;MQEESINLSEESIIAYFQQLIADYPLVLVLIAIILLIIVVLVILLIIWQAGNEVSRKVISVKLKQINVASNGILVDVDALIRNMGETAVELSEIYLHLVEVNQIHVIEVEEVFGADLPYEIEAQKQLDIYMNFVTDRPLMEDLETEGWIVCYAEGQDFPSNKIECTL
;
A
#
# COMPACT_ATOMS: atom_id res chain seq x y z
N MET A 1 18.85 -23.84 -60.64
CA MET A 1 20.22 -23.35 -60.33
C MET A 1 20.28 -22.39 -59.14
N GLN A 2 19.18 -22.11 -58.41
CA GLN A 2 19.18 -21.13 -57.29
C GLN A 2 19.00 -21.79 -55.90
N GLU A 3 18.48 -23.02 -55.82
CA GLU A 3 18.35 -23.78 -54.57
C GLU A 3 19.67 -24.40 -54.10
N GLU A 4 20.58 -24.72 -55.03
CA GLU A 4 21.89 -25.30 -54.71
C GLU A 4 22.82 -24.28 -54.02
N SER A 5 22.71 -22.99 -54.37
CA SER A 5 23.54 -21.94 -53.77
C SER A 5 23.10 -21.54 -52.35
N ILE A 6 21.84 -21.77 -51.98
CA ILE A 6 21.33 -21.49 -50.63
C ILE A 6 21.78 -22.60 -49.67
N ASN A 7 21.69 -23.87 -50.07
CA ASN A 7 22.18 -25.00 -49.28
C ASN A 7 23.69 -24.94 -49.00
N LEU A 8 24.51 -24.53 -49.99
CA LEU A 8 25.95 -24.30 -49.81
C LEU A 8 26.26 -23.16 -48.81
N SER A 9 25.38 -22.15 -48.72
CA SER A 9 25.53 -21.04 -47.77
C SER A 9 25.19 -21.47 -46.34
N GLU A 10 24.17 -22.29 -46.14
CA GLU A 10 23.82 -22.80 -44.80
C GLU A 10 24.85 -23.80 -44.28
N GLU A 11 25.33 -24.72 -45.14
CA GLU A 11 26.39 -25.67 -44.78
C GLU A 11 27.71 -24.97 -44.45
N SER A 12 28.08 -23.91 -45.16
CA SER A 12 29.29 -23.13 -44.85
C SER A 12 29.17 -22.32 -43.56
N ILE A 13 27.97 -21.83 -43.23
CA ILE A 13 27.70 -21.20 -41.93
C ILE A 13 27.79 -22.23 -40.81
N ILE A 14 27.20 -23.42 -40.99
CA ILE A 14 27.24 -24.50 -39.99
C ILE A 14 28.68 -25.01 -39.80
N ALA A 15 29.45 -25.20 -40.87
CA ALA A 15 30.85 -25.59 -40.82
C ALA A 15 31.71 -24.53 -40.12
N TYR A 16 31.44 -23.24 -40.39
CA TYR A 16 32.10 -22.12 -39.70
C TYR A 16 31.78 -22.12 -38.20
N PHE A 17 30.53 -22.34 -37.80
CA PHE A 17 30.15 -22.48 -36.39
C PHE A 17 30.79 -23.70 -35.73
N GLN A 18 30.84 -24.85 -36.41
CA GLN A 18 31.50 -26.05 -35.89
C GLN A 18 33.00 -25.83 -35.67
N GLN A 19 33.66 -25.11 -36.59
CA GLN A 19 35.07 -24.75 -36.45
C GLN A 19 35.27 -23.74 -35.31
N LEU A 20 34.40 -22.74 -35.18
CA LEU A 20 34.43 -21.79 -34.06
C LEU A 20 34.26 -22.48 -32.70
N ILE A 21 33.38 -23.50 -32.63
CA ILE A 21 33.17 -24.32 -31.43
C ILE A 21 34.40 -25.16 -31.09
N ALA A 22 35.08 -25.70 -32.12
CA ALA A 22 36.30 -26.49 -31.96
C ALA A 22 37.51 -25.63 -31.54
N ASP A 23 37.62 -24.42 -32.10
CA ASP A 23 38.78 -23.54 -31.90
C ASP A 23 38.70 -22.78 -30.56
N TYR A 24 37.50 -22.49 -30.05
CA TYR A 24 37.31 -21.68 -28.84
C TYR A 24 36.28 -22.24 -27.83
N PRO A 25 36.38 -23.52 -27.42
CA PRO A 25 35.40 -24.14 -26.53
C PRO A 25 35.32 -23.42 -25.17
N LEU A 26 36.47 -22.96 -24.66
CA LEU A 26 36.54 -22.23 -23.39
C LEU A 26 35.84 -20.86 -23.45
N VAL A 27 35.96 -20.15 -24.58
CA VAL A 27 35.34 -18.82 -24.76
C VAL A 27 33.82 -18.94 -24.80
N LEU A 28 33.31 -19.96 -25.50
CA LEU A 28 31.87 -20.24 -25.57
C LEU A 28 31.30 -20.63 -24.21
N VAL A 29 32.02 -21.45 -23.44
CA VAL A 29 31.64 -21.78 -22.06
C VAL A 29 31.60 -20.51 -21.20
N LEU A 30 32.58 -19.62 -21.34
CA LEU A 30 32.64 -18.37 -20.59
C LEU A 30 31.44 -17.46 -20.93
N ILE A 31 31.08 -17.34 -22.21
CA ILE A 31 29.91 -16.57 -22.66
C ILE A 31 28.63 -17.16 -22.08
N ALA A 32 28.47 -18.48 -22.10
CA ALA A 32 27.30 -19.16 -21.53
C ALA A 32 27.17 -18.90 -20.02
N ILE A 33 28.28 -18.92 -19.29
CA ILE A 33 28.31 -18.61 -17.85
C ILE A 33 27.91 -17.15 -17.59
N ILE A 34 28.44 -16.20 -18.38
CA ILE A 34 28.09 -14.78 -18.25
C ILE A 34 26.59 -14.56 -18.48
N LEU A 35 26.02 -15.18 -19.53
CA LEU A 35 24.59 -15.10 -19.81
C LEU A 35 23.74 -15.67 -18.67
N LEU A 36 24.17 -16.80 -18.09
CA LEU A 36 23.48 -17.42 -16.96
C LEU A 36 23.50 -16.50 -15.72
N ILE A 37 24.63 -15.86 -15.43
CA ILE A 37 24.75 -14.90 -14.33
C ILE A 37 23.80 -13.71 -14.55
N ILE A 38 23.75 -13.16 -15.77
CA ILE A 38 22.84 -12.05 -16.10
C ILE A 38 21.38 -12.44 -15.86
N VAL A 39 20.97 -13.63 -16.31
CA VAL A 39 19.60 -14.12 -16.08
C VAL A 39 19.28 -14.25 -14.59
N VAL A 40 20.20 -14.81 -13.80
CA VAL A 40 20.03 -14.93 -12.35
C VAL A 40 19.92 -13.55 -11.69
N LEU A 41 20.75 -12.59 -12.08
CA LEU A 41 20.70 -11.23 -11.57
C LEU A 41 19.37 -10.53 -11.91
N VAL A 42 18.86 -10.70 -13.12
CA VAL A 42 17.56 -10.14 -13.53
C VAL A 42 16.41 -10.74 -12.70
N ILE A 43 16.42 -12.06 -12.48
CA ILE A 43 15.41 -12.74 -11.65
C ILE A 43 15.47 -12.21 -10.20
N LEU A 44 16.67 -12.07 -9.64
CA LEU A 44 16.86 -11.51 -8.31
C LEU A 44 16.39 -10.06 -8.20
N LEU A 45 16.62 -9.23 -9.23
CA LEU A 45 16.12 -7.86 -9.27
C LEU A 45 14.59 -7.81 -9.36
N ILE A 46 13.96 -8.70 -10.12
CA ILE A 46 12.49 -8.80 -10.19
C ILE A 46 11.91 -9.25 -8.84
N ILE A 47 12.51 -10.24 -8.18
CA ILE A 47 12.09 -10.69 -6.85
C ILE A 47 12.30 -9.58 -5.82
N TRP A 48 13.40 -8.83 -5.91
CA TRP A 48 13.68 -7.68 -5.04
C TRP A 48 12.64 -6.57 -5.23
N GLN A 49 12.29 -6.24 -6.47
CA GLN A 49 11.25 -5.24 -6.77
C GLN A 49 9.86 -5.72 -6.31
N ALA A 50 9.51 -6.98 -6.53
CA ALA A 50 8.26 -7.57 -6.05
C ALA A 50 8.18 -7.66 -4.51
N GLY A 51 9.33 -7.84 -3.83
CA GLY A 51 9.42 -7.78 -2.37
C GLY A 51 9.22 -6.38 -1.79
N ASN A 52 9.43 -5.33 -2.59
CA ASN A 52 9.33 -3.93 -2.16
C ASN A 52 7.96 -3.30 -2.44
N GLU A 53 7.12 -3.93 -3.27
CA GLU A 53 5.76 -3.46 -3.61
C GLU A 53 4.65 -3.94 -2.66
N VAL A 54 4.98 -4.71 -1.63
CA VAL A 54 4.02 -5.05 -0.58
C VAL A 54 3.98 -3.91 0.44
N SER A 55 3.37 -2.78 0.06
CA SER A 55 2.68 -1.90 1.02
C SER A 55 1.55 -2.72 1.63
N ARG A 56 1.92 -3.62 2.55
CA ARG A 56 0.99 -4.45 3.32
C ARG A 56 0.30 -3.45 4.22
N LYS A 57 -0.94 -3.05 3.89
CA LYS A 57 -1.76 -2.30 4.83
C LYS A 57 -1.88 -3.12 6.11
N VAL A 58 -1.12 -2.73 7.13
CA VAL A 58 -0.99 -3.47 8.39
C VAL A 58 -2.19 -3.19 9.29
N ILE A 59 -2.81 -2.02 9.17
CA ILE A 59 -3.98 -1.64 9.95
C ILE A 59 -5.24 -1.67 9.09
N SER A 60 -6.31 -2.21 9.66
CA SER A 60 -7.68 -2.08 9.17
C SER A 60 -8.47 -1.17 10.10
N VAL A 61 -9.03 -0.10 9.55
CA VAL A 61 -9.87 0.85 10.27
C VAL A 61 -11.30 0.69 9.79
N LYS A 62 -12.24 0.50 10.71
CA LYS A 62 -13.67 0.42 10.43
C LYS A 62 -14.41 1.48 11.24
N LEU A 63 -14.98 2.45 10.54
CA LEU A 63 -15.84 3.46 11.12
C LEU A 63 -17.25 2.88 11.29
N LYS A 64 -17.78 2.94 12.51
CA LYS A 64 -19.10 2.40 12.84
C LYS A 64 -20.17 3.49 12.80
N GLN A 65 -19.89 4.64 13.37
CA GLN A 65 -20.86 5.72 13.53
C GLN A 65 -20.16 7.07 13.67
N ILE A 66 -20.84 8.11 13.18
CA ILE A 66 -20.56 9.52 13.43
C ILE A 66 -21.86 10.12 13.94
N ASN A 67 -21.82 10.78 15.10
CA ASN A 67 -22.93 11.56 15.64
C ASN A 67 -22.48 13.00 15.83
N VAL A 68 -23.18 13.93 15.19
CA VAL A 68 -22.94 15.35 15.38
C VAL A 68 -23.87 15.86 16.48
N ALA A 69 -23.32 16.63 17.41
CA ALA A 69 -23.98 17.14 18.59
C ALA A 69 -23.65 18.61 18.83
N SER A 70 -24.39 19.23 19.76
CA SER A 70 -24.17 20.61 20.19
C SER A 70 -24.13 21.61 19.04
N ASN A 71 -25.14 21.56 18.16
CA ASN A 71 -25.28 22.46 17.00
C ASN A 71 -24.07 22.42 16.05
N GLY A 72 -23.54 21.22 15.78
CA GLY A 72 -22.41 21.05 14.86
C GLY A 72 -21.03 21.36 15.47
N ILE A 73 -20.92 21.53 16.79
CA ILE A 73 -19.65 21.84 17.47
C ILE A 73 -18.92 20.59 17.93
N LEU A 74 -19.65 19.59 18.40
CA LEU A 74 -19.09 18.34 18.90
C LEU A 74 -19.44 17.21 17.95
N VAL A 75 -18.46 16.38 17.64
CA VAL A 75 -18.66 15.19 16.82
C VAL A 75 -18.12 13.98 17.57
N ASP A 76 -19.04 13.07 17.87
CA ASP A 76 -18.76 11.81 18.54
C ASP A 76 -18.61 10.71 17.49
N VAL A 77 -17.55 9.92 17.59
CA VAL A 77 -17.21 8.90 16.60
C VAL A 77 -16.91 7.57 17.27
N ASP A 78 -17.52 6.50 16.78
CA ASP A 78 -17.20 5.12 17.18
C ASP A 78 -16.46 4.43 16.02
N ALA A 79 -15.25 3.93 16.32
CA ALA A 79 -14.41 3.24 15.36
C ALA A 79 -13.72 2.01 15.93
N LEU A 80 -13.46 1.07 15.03
CA LEU A 80 -12.72 -0.15 15.30
C LEU A 80 -11.41 -0.15 14.53
N ILE A 81 -10.30 -0.23 15.24
CA ILE A 81 -8.96 -0.27 14.65
C ILE A 81 -8.36 -1.64 14.93
N ARG A 82 -7.91 -2.33 13.89
CA ARG A 82 -7.30 -3.66 14.02
C ARG A 82 -5.93 -3.69 13.37
N ASN A 83 -4.94 -4.13 14.14
CA ASN A 83 -3.65 -4.49 13.61
C ASN A 83 -3.75 -5.90 13.00
N MET A 84 -3.67 -5.98 11.68
CA MET A 84 -3.67 -7.21 10.88
C MET A 84 -2.26 -7.76 10.63
N GLY A 85 -1.22 -7.09 11.14
CA GLY A 85 0.17 -7.47 11.01
C GLY A 85 0.67 -8.51 12.00
N GLU A 86 1.93 -8.86 11.83
CA GLU A 86 2.66 -9.80 12.69
C GLU A 86 3.45 -9.09 13.80
N THR A 87 3.60 -7.77 13.72
CA THR A 87 4.29 -6.92 14.70
C THR A 87 3.33 -5.92 15.30
N ALA A 88 3.65 -5.41 16.49
CA ALA A 88 2.95 -4.27 17.06
C ALA A 88 3.14 -3.02 16.16
N VAL A 89 2.19 -2.10 16.26
CA VAL A 89 2.16 -0.86 15.48
C VAL A 89 1.76 0.30 16.38
N GLU A 90 2.50 1.40 16.34
CA GLU A 90 2.16 2.62 17.07
C GLU A 90 1.18 3.48 16.26
N LEU A 91 -0.02 3.66 16.80
CA LEU A 91 -1.01 4.61 16.29
C LEU A 91 -0.72 5.97 16.90
N SER A 92 -0.36 6.95 16.09
CA SER A 92 0.07 8.27 16.58
C SER A 92 -1.07 9.29 16.56
N GLU A 93 -1.82 9.36 15.47
CA GLU A 93 -2.80 10.42 15.23
C GLU A 93 -4.07 9.87 14.55
N ILE A 94 -5.20 10.55 14.78
CA ILE A 94 -6.47 10.24 14.14
C ILE A 94 -7.14 11.53 13.71
N TYR A 95 -7.59 11.57 12.46
CA TYR A 95 -8.28 12.70 11.85
C TYR A 95 -9.66 12.30 11.38
N LEU A 96 -10.67 13.13 11.66
CA LEU A 96 -12.00 13.01 11.09
C LEU A 96 -12.10 13.86 9.83
N HIS A 97 -12.55 13.25 8.74
CA HIS A 97 -12.89 13.93 7.50
C HIS A 97 -14.40 13.95 7.32
N LEU A 98 -14.97 15.15 7.16
CA LEU A 98 -16.39 15.35 6.86
C LEU A 98 -16.53 16.12 5.57
N VAL A 99 -17.45 15.69 4.70
CA VAL A 99 -17.85 16.49 3.55
C VAL A 99 -18.89 17.53 4.01
N GLU A 100 -18.80 18.76 3.55
CA GLU A 100 -19.83 19.77 3.74
C GLU A 100 -19.85 20.68 2.50
N VAL A 101 -20.99 20.75 1.81
CA VAL A 101 -21.18 21.61 0.61
C VAL A 101 -20.02 21.48 -0.41
N ASN A 102 -19.65 20.24 -0.74
CA ASN A 102 -18.53 19.89 -1.65
C ASN A 102 -17.13 20.29 -1.17
N GLN A 103 -16.95 20.63 0.11
CA GLN A 103 -15.65 20.82 0.75
C GLN A 103 -15.39 19.67 1.74
N ILE A 104 -14.11 19.34 1.96
CA ILE A 104 -13.71 18.36 2.96
C ILE A 104 -13.13 19.13 4.15
N HIS A 105 -13.73 18.96 5.31
CA HIS A 105 -13.24 19.45 6.59
C HIS A 105 -12.45 18.34 7.27
N VAL A 106 -11.27 18.69 7.78
CA VAL A 106 -10.41 17.79 8.53
C VAL A 106 -10.38 18.30 9.96
N ILE A 107 -10.80 17.46 10.89
CA ILE A 107 -10.94 17.79 12.31
C ILE A 107 -10.01 16.85 13.08
N GLU A 108 -9.13 17.44 13.88
CA GLU A 108 -8.22 16.69 14.75
C GLU A 108 -8.99 16.14 15.95
N VAL A 109 -8.61 14.94 16.38
CA VAL A 109 -9.19 14.33 17.57
C VAL A 109 -8.81 15.14 18.81
N GLU A 110 -9.79 15.48 19.64
CA GLU A 110 -9.52 16.16 20.91
C GLU A 110 -9.31 15.15 22.03
N GLU A 111 -10.18 14.13 22.09
CA GLU A 111 -10.14 13.12 23.13
C GLU A 111 -10.45 11.74 22.56
N VAL A 112 -9.63 10.75 22.95
CA VAL A 112 -9.84 9.33 22.63
C VAL A 112 -10.16 8.59 23.92
N PHE A 113 -11.29 7.87 23.91
CA PHE A 113 -11.70 7.01 25.01
C PHE A 113 -11.38 5.56 24.66
N GLY A 114 -10.72 4.89 25.61
CA GLY A 114 -10.29 3.50 25.47
C GLY A 114 -8.80 3.33 25.13
N ALA A 115 -8.11 4.41 24.77
CA ALA A 115 -6.67 4.45 24.56
C ALA A 115 -6.13 5.89 24.67
N ASP A 116 -4.92 6.05 25.19
CA ASP A 116 -4.17 7.31 25.13
C ASP A 116 -3.30 7.30 23.87
N LEU A 117 -3.38 8.34 23.03
CA LEU A 117 -2.51 8.48 21.86
C LEU A 117 -1.17 9.16 22.25
N PRO A 118 -0.03 8.72 21.70
CA PRO A 118 0.14 7.56 20.82
C PRO A 118 -0.10 6.23 21.53
N TYR A 119 -0.68 5.26 20.84
CA TYR A 119 -1.06 3.95 21.39
C TYR A 119 -0.45 2.78 20.60
N GLU A 120 0.17 1.83 21.29
CA GLU A 120 0.71 0.61 20.67
C GLU A 120 -0.35 -0.49 20.54
N ILE A 121 -0.71 -0.82 19.30
CA ILE A 121 -1.63 -1.92 19.01
C ILE A 121 -0.80 -3.18 18.74
N GLU A 122 -0.81 -4.13 19.68
CA GLU A 122 -0.15 -5.43 19.50
C GLU A 122 -0.60 -6.16 18.22
N ALA A 123 0.25 -7.04 17.71
CA ALA A 123 -0.02 -7.85 16.53
C ALA A 123 -1.35 -8.62 16.65
N GLN A 124 -2.16 -8.63 15.57
CA GLN A 124 -3.45 -9.31 15.50
C GLN A 124 -4.51 -8.82 16.53
N LYS A 125 -4.24 -7.74 17.28
CA LYS A 125 -5.20 -7.17 18.22
C LYS A 125 -6.09 -6.12 17.59
N GLN A 126 -7.20 -5.91 18.27
CA GLN A 126 -8.23 -4.95 17.92
C GLN A 126 -8.42 -3.98 19.09
N LEU A 127 -8.60 -2.73 18.74
CA LEU A 127 -8.93 -1.63 19.62
C LEU A 127 -10.30 -1.09 19.20
N ASP A 128 -11.20 -1.00 20.16
CA ASP A 128 -12.51 -0.38 20.00
C ASP A 128 -12.44 0.99 20.68
N ILE A 129 -12.54 2.06 19.90
CA ILE A 129 -12.37 3.43 20.39
C ILE A 129 -13.63 4.25 20.16
N TYR A 130 -13.89 5.10 21.14
CA TYR A 130 -14.82 6.21 21.02
C TYR A 130 -14.02 7.50 21.06
N MET A 131 -14.36 8.46 20.22
CA MET A 131 -13.58 9.68 20.02
C MET A 131 -14.50 10.88 20.01
N ASN A 132 -14.04 11.96 20.63
CA ASN A 132 -14.68 13.26 20.55
C ASN A 132 -13.81 14.20 19.73
N PHE A 133 -14.46 14.89 18.80
CA PHE A 133 -13.87 15.93 17.96
C PHE A 133 -14.58 17.24 18.24
N VAL A 134 -13.80 18.32 18.37
CA VAL A 134 -14.33 19.70 18.42
C VAL A 134 -14.04 20.38 17.10
N THR A 135 -15.10 20.88 16.47
CA THR A 135 -14.99 21.66 15.24
C THR A 135 -14.56 23.08 15.57
N ASP A 136 -13.78 23.70 14.69
CA ASP A 136 -13.37 25.10 14.79
C ASP A 136 -14.52 26.08 14.48
N ARG A 137 -15.59 25.56 13.85
CA ARG A 137 -16.83 26.25 13.55
C ARG A 137 -18.02 25.28 13.60
N PRO A 138 -19.24 25.77 13.87
CA PRO A 138 -20.45 24.97 13.73
C PRO A 138 -20.57 24.37 12.31
N LEU A 139 -20.88 23.07 12.27
CA LEU A 139 -21.29 22.36 11.05
C LEU A 139 -22.73 22.73 10.68
N MET A 140 -23.05 22.59 9.40
CA MET A 140 -24.36 22.91 8.85
C MET A 140 -25.38 21.84 9.25
N GLU A 141 -26.31 22.20 10.14
CA GLU A 141 -27.36 21.32 10.65
C GLU A 141 -28.24 20.73 9.54
N ASP A 142 -28.70 19.49 9.77
CA ASP A 142 -29.63 18.73 8.91
C ASP A 142 -29.09 18.45 7.50
N LEU A 143 -27.76 18.53 7.30
CA LEU A 143 -27.12 18.18 6.04
C LEU A 143 -26.75 16.69 6.03
N GLU A 144 -27.35 15.93 5.12
CA GLU A 144 -26.88 14.58 4.79
C GLU A 144 -25.52 14.66 4.11
N THR A 145 -24.54 13.96 4.68
CA THR A 145 -23.16 14.02 4.20
C THR A 145 -22.38 12.72 4.42
N GLU A 146 -21.16 12.67 3.92
CA GLU A 146 -20.24 11.55 4.03
C GLU A 146 -19.08 11.89 4.96
N GLY A 147 -18.73 10.95 5.84
CA GLY A 147 -17.60 11.06 6.77
C GLY A 147 -16.73 9.81 6.81
N TRP A 148 -15.45 9.99 7.11
CA TRP A 148 -14.49 8.91 7.37
C TRP A 148 -13.39 9.38 8.32
N ILE A 149 -12.69 8.43 8.94
CA ILE A 149 -11.49 8.74 9.73
C ILE A 149 -10.24 8.27 9.00
N VAL A 150 -9.12 8.93 9.28
CA VAL A 150 -7.79 8.53 8.85
C VAL A 150 -6.92 8.38 10.08
N CYS A 151 -6.37 7.18 10.26
CA CYS A 151 -5.43 6.86 11.32
C CYS A 151 -4.00 6.94 10.76
N TYR A 152 -3.11 7.64 11.46
CA TYR A 152 -1.68 7.70 11.12
C TYR A 152 -0.89 6.73 11.98
N ALA A 153 -0.16 5.82 11.34
CA ALA A 153 0.71 4.87 12.02
C ALA A 153 1.93 4.54 11.16
N GLU A 154 3.11 4.44 11.77
CA GLU A 154 4.36 4.03 11.08
C GLU A 154 4.65 4.84 9.79
N GLY A 155 4.34 6.13 9.80
CA GLY A 155 4.55 6.99 8.63
C GLY A 155 3.51 6.87 7.52
N GLN A 156 2.41 6.15 7.74
CA GLN A 156 1.39 5.84 6.73
C GLN A 156 -0.03 6.15 7.19
N ASP A 157 -0.87 6.52 6.22
CA ASP A 157 -2.29 6.80 6.41
C ASP A 157 -3.15 5.54 6.20
N PHE A 158 -4.03 5.27 7.17
CA PHE A 158 -4.98 4.17 7.13
C PHE A 158 -6.42 4.72 7.17
N PRO A 159 -7.05 4.93 6.00
CA PRO A 159 -8.41 5.42 5.94
C PRO A 159 -9.41 4.33 6.32
N SER A 160 -10.49 4.73 6.99
CA SER A 160 -11.65 3.87 7.25
C SER A 160 -12.53 3.68 6.02
N ASN A 161 -13.56 2.83 6.15
CA ASN A 161 -14.74 2.97 5.30
C ASN A 161 -15.38 4.34 5.50
N LYS A 162 -15.99 4.85 4.43
CA LYS A 162 -16.85 6.02 4.50
C LYS A 162 -18.25 5.64 4.95
N ILE A 163 -18.92 6.51 5.68
CA ILE A 163 -20.32 6.35 6.06
C ILE A 163 -21.11 7.62 5.79
N GLU A 164 -22.40 7.46 5.54
CA GLU A 164 -23.34 8.57 5.52
C GLU A 164 -23.69 8.96 6.97
N CYS A 165 -23.79 10.25 7.23
CA CYS A 165 -24.18 10.83 8.50
C CYS A 165 -24.95 12.13 8.29
N THR A 166 -25.63 12.59 9.33
CA THR A 166 -26.34 13.88 9.34
C THR A 166 -25.59 14.81 10.27
N LEU A 167 -25.28 16.01 9.76
CA LEU A 167 -24.66 17.10 10.53
C LEU A 167 -25.66 17.80 11.46
#